data_AF-A0AB94IV58-F1
#
_entry.id   AF-A0AB94IV58-F1
#
_cell.length_a   1.000
_cell.length_b   1.000
_cell.length_c   1.000
_cell.angle_alpha   90.00
_cell.angle_beta   90.00
_cell.angle_gamma   90.00
#
_symmetry.space_group_name_H-M   'P 1'
#
loop_
_entity.id
_entity.type
_entity.pdbx_description
1 polymer ?
#
loop_
_entity_poly.entity_id
_entity_poly.type
_entity_poly.pdbx_seq_one_letter_code
_entity_poly.pdbx_strand_id
1 'polypeptide(L)'
;MNQALPSGGISGLTAVSGPTTGTATQFYVESKDHRLISISDVEGSLAKRMGIVNKASVVTIDVEETDTLTTIRNKINEKYQAELGITAPEEWVHASLKQDSDQSWYLTIASDVPGEAQRITLMGGADGNDQVLRRLGLMRLEQIGTVSATDKTPVYREVAAISTVAEDASFTFNGVRYLSSDNRFKEARRIPASGGSSDYSASKLAQVEEGMWFNLKHAGSTAITVRHHVRSGTIKALEEARDGIIPNLQGQLNDLTWGLVNHVNAYQYSGYGIGGDITTTGVAFFKPLGTRTRAASNLSVNDAVVADNALIGAAMGRKNAAGVAVSGVSGGSGDGSNALRMANLASARVLKGGTMTIRGVYDAMLSQVGSKAAHAQLMSTAQDSLAEQIGLQREAVSGVNLDEELMDMITLNRCFGAMSRYVTTVDEMLNAIINGFGLVGR
;
A
#
# COMPACT_ATOMS: atom_id res chain seq x y z
N MET A 1 -17.79 0.36 5.47
CA MET A 1 -18.90 1.21 5.94
C MET A 1 -18.69 2.58 5.31
N ASN A 2 -19.36 2.82 4.19
CA ASN A 2 -19.42 4.15 3.56
C ASN A 2 -20.49 4.94 4.31
N GLN A 3 -20.06 5.88 5.16
CA GLN A 3 -20.93 7.01 5.52
C GLN A 3 -20.47 8.20 4.69
N ALA A 4 -21.39 8.78 3.92
CA ALA A 4 -21.19 10.07 3.32
C ALA A 4 -20.88 11.09 4.43
N LEU A 5 -19.86 11.92 4.21
CA LEU A 5 -19.45 12.97 5.14
C LEU A 5 -20.63 13.93 5.38
N PRO A 6 -21.01 14.23 6.63
CA PRO A 6 -22.06 15.19 6.90
C PRO A 6 -21.62 16.61 6.50
N SER A 7 -22.48 17.26 5.72
CA SER A 7 -22.44 18.68 5.39
C SER A 7 -22.92 19.50 6.60
N GLY A 8 -22.00 20.15 7.30
CA GLY A 8 -22.34 21.06 8.41
C GLY A 8 -21.23 21.15 9.45
N GLY A 9 -20.93 22.37 9.88
CA GLY A 9 -19.98 22.63 10.97
C GLY A 9 -20.70 22.46 12.31
N ILE A 10 -20.64 21.28 12.92
CA ILE A 10 -21.21 21.05 14.24
C ILE A 10 -20.27 21.69 15.29
N SER A 11 -20.61 22.89 15.76
CA SER A 11 -19.91 23.53 16.89
C SER A 11 -20.79 23.50 18.13
N GLY A 12 -20.57 22.54 19.02
CA GLY A 12 -21.12 22.55 20.36
C GLY A 12 -20.23 23.38 21.29
N LEU A 13 -20.53 24.67 21.50
CA LEU A 13 -19.94 25.43 22.60
C LEU A 13 -20.52 24.92 23.92
N THR A 14 -19.69 24.31 24.77
CA THR A 14 -20.12 23.85 26.10
C THR A 14 -19.19 24.46 27.14
N ALA A 15 -19.69 25.43 27.92
CA ALA A 15 -18.97 25.92 29.09
C ALA A 15 -19.17 24.92 30.23
N VAL A 16 -18.08 24.35 30.76
CA VAL A 16 -18.13 23.39 31.85
C VAL A 16 -17.57 24.06 33.11
N SER A 17 -18.23 23.88 34.25
CA SER A 17 -17.69 24.31 35.55
C SER A 17 -16.39 23.57 35.84
N GLY A 18 -15.41 24.26 36.43
CA GLY A 18 -14.13 23.65 36.81
C GLY A 18 -14.28 22.44 37.76
N PRO A 19 -13.17 21.76 38.11
CA PRO A 19 -13.18 20.42 38.71
C PRO A 19 -13.80 20.31 40.11
N THR A 20 -14.30 21.41 40.69
CA THR A 20 -15.00 21.44 41.97
C THR A 20 -16.18 22.40 41.87
N THR A 21 -17.38 21.86 42.10
CA THR A 21 -18.67 22.56 42.25
C THR A 21 -18.55 24.03 42.67
N GLY A 22 -18.81 24.93 41.73
CA GLY A 22 -18.67 26.38 41.91
C GLY A 22 -18.46 27.06 40.55
N THR A 23 -18.86 28.32 40.45
CA THR A 23 -18.84 29.20 39.25
C THR A 23 -17.79 28.83 38.19
N ALA A 24 -18.23 28.70 36.93
CA ALA A 24 -17.37 28.29 35.83
C ALA A 24 -16.15 29.21 35.67
N THR A 25 -14.95 28.64 35.87
CA THR A 25 -13.66 29.34 35.81
C THR A 25 -12.85 29.05 34.54
N GLN A 26 -13.31 28.14 33.68
CA GLN A 26 -12.59 27.72 32.47
C GLN A 26 -13.49 27.74 31.23
N PHE A 27 -12.96 28.29 30.15
CA PHE A 27 -13.58 28.30 28.83
C PHE A 27 -12.94 27.22 27.97
N TYR A 28 -13.73 26.22 27.58
CA TYR A 28 -13.27 25.10 26.76
C TYR A 28 -14.10 25.02 25.47
N VAL A 29 -13.41 24.83 24.35
CA VAL A 29 -14.02 24.73 23.01
C VAL A 29 -13.53 23.43 22.38
N GLU A 30 -14.45 22.58 21.97
CA GLU A 30 -14.16 21.30 21.33
C GLU A 30 -14.98 21.10 20.06
N SER A 31 -14.32 20.59 19.02
CA SER A 31 -14.98 20.10 17.82
C SER A 31 -15.30 18.61 18.01
N LYS A 32 -16.59 18.27 18.08
CA LYS A 32 -17.04 16.86 18.16
C LYS A 32 -16.59 16.01 16.97
N ASP A 33 -16.40 16.64 15.82
CA ASP A 33 -15.98 15.98 14.59
C ASP A 33 -14.45 15.99 14.39
N HIS A 34 -13.67 16.34 15.43
CA HIS A 34 -12.21 16.43 15.39
C HIS A 34 -11.62 17.32 14.28
N ARG A 35 -12.37 18.34 13.81
CA ARG A 35 -11.92 19.35 12.85
C ARG A 35 -11.16 20.48 13.55
N LEU A 36 -10.31 21.19 12.81
CA LEU A 36 -9.68 22.41 13.33
C LEU A 36 -10.72 23.48 13.69
N ILE A 37 -10.54 24.05 14.88
CA ILE A 37 -11.38 25.13 15.41
C ILE A 37 -10.74 26.45 14.99
N SER A 38 -11.47 27.26 14.23
CA SER A 38 -11.09 28.65 13.94
C SER A 38 -11.83 29.58 14.90
N ILE A 39 -11.09 30.49 15.53
CA ILE A 39 -11.65 31.52 16.42
C ILE A 39 -11.35 32.87 15.77
N SER A 40 -12.39 33.59 15.38
CA SER A 40 -12.30 34.97 14.90
C SER A 40 -12.66 35.92 16.05
N ASP A 41 -11.74 36.84 16.35
CA ASP A 41 -11.94 37.91 17.34
C ASP A 41 -12.46 39.14 16.59
N VAL A 42 -13.78 39.37 16.65
CA VAL A 42 -14.46 40.42 15.87
C VAL A 42 -14.31 41.79 16.53
N GLU A 43 -14.38 41.86 17.86
CA GLU A 43 -14.15 43.08 18.65
C GLU A 43 -13.30 42.76 19.87
N GLY A 44 -12.07 43.31 19.91
CA GLY A 44 -11.22 43.29 21.09
C GLY A 44 -9.85 42.68 20.87
N SER A 45 -9.27 42.21 21.98
CA SER A 45 -7.96 41.56 22.01
C SER A 45 -8.04 40.25 22.78
N LEU A 46 -9.19 39.59 22.77
CA LEU A 46 -9.45 38.36 23.51
C LEU A 46 -8.49 37.26 23.07
N ALA A 47 -8.32 37.05 21.75
CA ALA A 47 -7.36 36.07 21.24
C ALA A 47 -5.92 36.39 21.68
N LYS A 48 -5.58 37.68 21.72
CA LYS A 48 -4.28 38.19 22.21
C LYS A 48 -4.07 38.03 23.70
N ARG A 49 -5.10 38.27 24.51
CA ARG A 49 -5.08 38.10 25.97
C ARG A 49 -5.06 36.62 26.37
N MET A 50 -5.70 35.76 25.56
CA MET A 50 -5.71 34.31 25.73
C MET A 50 -4.46 33.62 25.16
N GLY A 51 -3.54 34.38 24.52
CA GLY A 51 -2.30 33.83 23.96
C GLY A 51 -2.49 32.92 22.75
N ILE A 52 -3.68 32.92 22.13
CA ILE A 52 -4.07 32.07 21.00
C ILE A 52 -3.97 32.81 19.65
N VAL A 53 -3.15 33.87 19.57
CA VAL A 53 -3.03 34.68 18.35
C VAL A 53 -2.47 33.85 17.21
N ASN A 54 -3.26 33.69 16.16
CA ASN A 54 -2.78 33.13 14.91
C ASN A 54 -1.85 34.14 14.23
N LYS A 55 -0.67 33.69 13.78
CA LYS A 55 0.29 34.49 13.00
C LYS A 55 -0.02 34.50 11.50
N ALA A 56 -1.12 33.87 11.09
CA ALA A 56 -1.58 33.89 9.71
C ALA A 56 -1.80 35.34 9.22
N SER A 57 -1.52 35.56 7.95
CA SER A 57 -1.64 36.88 7.35
C SER A 57 -3.10 37.30 7.23
N VAL A 58 -3.37 38.57 7.56
CA VAL A 58 -4.69 39.18 7.41
C VAL A 58 -4.59 40.18 6.26
N VAL A 59 -5.46 40.04 5.27
CA VAL A 59 -5.54 40.95 4.12
C VAL A 59 -6.84 41.73 4.22
N THR A 60 -6.75 43.06 4.18
CA THR A 60 -7.92 43.94 4.27
C THR A 60 -8.31 44.43 2.88
N ILE A 61 -9.60 44.26 2.54
CA ILE A 61 -10.16 44.65 1.24
C ILE A 61 -11.19 45.76 1.44
N ASP A 62 -10.94 46.91 0.83
CA ASP A 62 -11.86 48.05 0.87
C ASP A 62 -12.95 47.89 -0.19
N VAL A 63 -14.20 47.73 0.26
CA VAL A 63 -15.39 47.58 -0.58
C VAL A 63 -16.29 48.80 -0.43
N GLU A 64 -16.57 49.47 -1.55
CA GLU A 64 -17.46 50.62 -1.62
C GLU A 64 -18.83 50.24 -2.23
N GLU A 65 -19.87 51.03 -1.98
CA GLU A 65 -21.22 50.72 -2.50
C GLU A 65 -21.32 50.76 -4.03
N THR A 66 -20.42 51.49 -4.69
CA THR A 66 -20.33 51.59 -6.15
C THR A 66 -19.53 50.46 -6.79
N ASP A 67 -18.86 49.62 -6.00
CA ASP A 67 -18.05 48.54 -6.54
C ASP A 67 -18.91 47.44 -7.15
N THR A 68 -18.58 47.08 -8.39
CA THR A 68 -19.18 45.89 -9.03
C THR A 68 -18.51 44.62 -8.51
N LEU A 69 -19.19 43.47 -8.62
CA LEU A 69 -18.60 42.17 -8.27
C LEU A 69 -17.27 41.90 -9.01
N THR A 70 -17.13 42.40 -10.24
CA THR A 70 -15.88 42.32 -11.02
C THR A 70 -14.78 43.19 -10.40
N THR A 71 -15.13 44.40 -9.94
CA THR A 71 -14.20 45.29 -9.25
C THR A 71 -13.73 44.67 -7.94
N ILE A 72 -14.65 44.11 -7.15
CA ILE A 72 -14.33 43.45 -5.87
C ILE A 72 -13.42 42.23 -6.10
N ARG A 73 -13.72 41.41 -7.11
CA ARG A 73 -12.88 40.28 -7.51
C ARG A 73 -11.44 40.73 -7.82
N ASN A 74 -11.27 41.79 -8.61
CA ASN A 74 -9.95 42.30 -8.97
C ASN A 74 -9.22 42.86 -7.74
N LYS A 75 -9.91 43.62 -6.88
CA LYS A 75 -9.35 44.14 -5.62
C LYS A 75 -8.82 43.01 -4.72
N ILE A 76 -9.56 41.90 -4.59
CA ILE A 76 -9.12 40.74 -3.82
C ILE A 76 -7.83 40.17 -4.43
N ASN A 77 -7.84 39.84 -5.72
CA ASN A 77 -6.69 39.20 -6.37
C ASN A 77 -5.43 40.09 -6.35
N GLU A 78 -5.58 41.40 -6.56
CA GLU A 78 -4.47 42.36 -6.57
C GLU A 78 -3.88 42.59 -5.17
N LYS A 79 -4.73 42.71 -4.14
CA LYS A 79 -4.28 42.95 -2.76
C LYS A 79 -3.52 41.76 -2.19
N TYR A 80 -3.99 40.53 -2.42
CA TYR A 80 -3.29 39.32 -1.98
C TYR A 80 -1.89 39.21 -2.60
N GLN A 81 -1.76 39.56 -3.89
CA GLN A 81 -0.46 39.57 -4.57
C GLN A 81 0.50 40.62 -3.99
N ALA A 82 0.00 41.83 -3.72
CA ALA A 82 0.83 42.95 -3.28
C ALA A 82 1.25 42.87 -1.80
N GLU A 83 0.36 42.41 -0.91
CA GLU A 83 0.57 42.47 0.55
C GLU A 83 1.37 41.27 1.09
N LEU A 84 1.32 40.11 0.42
CA LEU A 84 2.00 38.89 0.87
C LEU A 84 3.32 38.61 0.16
N GLY A 85 3.66 39.37 -0.88
CA GLY A 85 4.89 39.17 -1.66
C GLY A 85 4.97 37.80 -2.35
N ILE A 86 3.83 37.13 -2.55
CA ILE A 86 3.75 35.78 -3.10
C ILE A 86 3.91 35.86 -4.62
N THR A 87 5.02 35.33 -5.12
CA THR A 87 5.37 35.39 -6.56
C THR A 87 4.78 34.25 -7.38
N ALA A 88 4.31 33.17 -6.75
CA ALA A 88 3.79 31.98 -7.41
C ALA A 88 2.25 31.99 -7.41
N PRO A 89 1.57 31.97 -8.58
CA PRO A 89 0.11 31.98 -8.68
C PRO A 89 -0.60 30.83 -7.96
N GLU A 90 0.09 29.70 -7.81
CA GLU A 90 -0.40 28.49 -7.13
C GLU A 90 -0.51 28.63 -5.61
N GLU A 91 0.08 29.67 -5.02
CA GLU A 91 0.03 29.96 -3.58
C GLU A 91 -1.03 31.03 -3.24
N TRP A 92 -1.84 31.44 -4.22
CA TRP A 92 -2.79 32.54 -4.08
C TRP A 92 -4.14 32.10 -3.50
N VAL A 93 -4.80 33.06 -2.86
CA VAL A 93 -6.25 33.05 -2.74
C VAL A 93 -6.80 33.75 -3.97
N HIS A 94 -7.63 33.08 -4.75
CA HIS A 94 -8.28 33.66 -5.91
C HIS A 94 -9.76 33.90 -5.65
N ALA A 95 -10.22 35.07 -6.07
CA ALA A 95 -11.62 35.40 -6.26
C ALA A 95 -12.02 35.16 -7.72
N SER A 96 -13.15 34.50 -7.94
CA SER A 96 -13.75 34.31 -9.25
C SER A 96 -15.27 34.50 -9.22
N LEU A 97 -15.84 34.90 -10.35
CA LEU A 97 -17.29 35.03 -10.50
C LEU A 97 -17.83 33.75 -11.14
N LYS A 98 -18.84 33.16 -10.48
CA LYS A 98 -19.55 32.00 -11.01
C LYS A 98 -21.01 32.36 -11.25
N GLN A 99 -21.61 31.69 -12.22
CA GLN A 99 -23.02 31.82 -12.52
C GLN A 99 -23.76 30.58 -12.00
N ASP A 100 -24.85 30.81 -11.28
CA ASP A 100 -25.72 29.75 -10.77
C ASP A 100 -26.74 29.30 -11.83
N SER A 101 -27.47 28.21 -11.58
CA SER A 101 -28.52 27.68 -12.47
C SER A 101 -29.57 28.72 -12.83
N ASP A 102 -29.81 29.66 -11.93
CA ASP A 102 -30.82 30.70 -12.04
C ASP A 102 -30.28 31.96 -12.74
N GLN A 103 -29.16 31.83 -13.46
CA GLN A 103 -28.43 32.90 -14.15
C GLN A 103 -27.88 34.02 -13.25
N SER A 104 -28.01 33.88 -11.94
CA SER A 104 -27.47 34.82 -10.95
C SER A 104 -25.95 34.66 -10.80
N TRP A 105 -25.24 35.76 -10.63
CA TRP A 105 -23.79 35.76 -10.45
C TRP A 105 -23.43 35.86 -8.97
N TYR A 106 -22.47 35.06 -8.53
CA TYR A 106 -21.94 35.09 -7.18
C TYR A 106 -20.42 35.08 -7.17
N LEU A 107 -19.86 35.66 -6.11
CA LEU A 107 -18.43 35.71 -5.86
C LEU A 107 -18.01 34.42 -5.15
N THR A 108 -16.98 33.76 -5.66
CA THR A 108 -16.32 32.64 -5.01
C THR A 108 -14.90 32.99 -4.66
N ILE A 109 -14.47 32.62 -3.47
CA ILE A 109 -13.11 32.83 -2.96
C ILE A 109 -12.57 31.45 -2.60
N ALA A 110 -11.44 31.08 -3.16
CA ALA A 110 -10.81 29.78 -2.93
C ALA A 110 -9.28 29.92 -2.81
N SER A 111 -8.67 29.03 -2.03
CA SER A 111 -7.21 28.87 -2.02
C SER A 111 -6.82 27.90 -3.13
N ASP A 112 -5.75 28.22 -3.87
CA ASP A 112 -5.16 27.30 -4.86
C ASP A 112 -4.29 26.21 -4.22
N VAL A 113 -4.00 26.35 -2.92
CA VAL A 113 -3.24 25.37 -2.14
C VAL A 113 -4.20 24.48 -1.34
N PRO A 114 -4.11 23.15 -1.47
CA PRO A 114 -4.89 22.23 -0.63
C PRO A 114 -4.38 22.22 0.82
N GLY A 115 -5.18 21.62 1.71
CA GLY A 115 -4.81 21.41 3.11
C GLY A 115 -5.55 22.30 4.11
N GLU A 116 -5.75 21.76 5.31
CA GLU A 116 -6.57 22.38 6.36
C GLU A 116 -5.95 23.69 6.88
N ALA A 117 -4.62 23.83 6.77
CA ALA A 117 -3.89 25.05 7.13
C ALA A 117 -4.20 26.24 6.22
N GLN A 118 -4.71 26.01 5.00
CA GLN A 118 -5.01 27.05 4.01
C GLN A 118 -6.47 27.51 4.06
N ARG A 119 -7.17 27.21 5.17
CA ARG A 119 -8.56 27.59 5.38
C ARG A 119 -8.70 29.11 5.42
N ILE A 120 -9.58 29.62 4.57
CA ILE A 120 -9.90 31.05 4.50
C ILE A 120 -11.00 31.36 5.52
N THR A 121 -10.79 32.39 6.33
CA THR A 121 -11.82 32.97 7.19
C THR A 121 -12.15 34.35 6.68
N LEU A 122 -13.43 34.64 6.48
CA LEU A 122 -13.93 35.94 6.06
C LEU A 122 -14.47 36.66 7.29
N MET A 123 -14.14 37.94 7.43
CA MET A 123 -14.60 38.80 8.51
C MET A 123 -15.25 40.04 7.91
N GLY A 124 -16.30 40.55 8.58
CA GLY A 124 -16.94 41.81 8.22
C GLY A 124 -16.04 43.02 8.46
N GLY A 125 -16.64 44.22 8.45
CA GLY A 125 -15.92 45.46 8.72
C GLY A 125 -15.30 45.50 10.12
N ALA A 126 -14.38 46.45 10.34
CA ALA A 126 -13.68 46.63 11.64
C ALA A 126 -14.64 46.83 12.83
N ASP A 127 -15.86 47.27 12.57
CA ASP A 127 -16.94 47.44 13.57
C ASP A 127 -17.73 46.15 13.84
N GLY A 128 -17.21 44.99 13.40
CA GLY A 128 -17.87 43.69 13.50
C GLY A 128 -19.12 43.52 12.66
N ASN A 129 -19.33 44.43 11.71
CA ASN A 129 -20.52 44.46 10.87
C ASN A 129 -20.38 43.55 9.64
N ASP A 130 -21.13 42.44 9.63
CA ASP A 130 -21.13 41.46 8.54
C ASP A 130 -22.07 41.82 7.36
N GLN A 131 -22.67 43.01 7.35
CA GLN A 131 -23.59 43.44 6.27
C GLN A 131 -22.95 43.39 4.88
N VAL A 132 -21.65 43.67 4.78
CA VAL A 132 -20.91 43.55 3.51
C VAL A 132 -20.85 42.09 3.06
N LEU A 133 -20.55 41.15 3.96
CA LEU A 133 -20.55 39.71 3.67
C LEU A 133 -21.95 39.21 3.28
N ARG A 134 -23.02 39.73 3.90
CA ARG A 134 -24.42 39.43 3.50
C ARG A 134 -24.71 39.91 2.09
N ARG A 135 -24.38 41.17 1.77
CA ARG A 135 -24.61 41.76 0.44
C ARG A 135 -23.86 41.01 -0.66
N LEU A 136 -22.69 40.45 -0.34
CA LEU A 136 -21.89 39.65 -1.27
C LEU A 136 -22.33 38.18 -1.36
N GLY A 137 -23.35 37.75 -0.59
CA GLY A 137 -23.81 36.36 -0.59
C GLY A 137 -22.81 35.37 0.01
N LEU A 138 -21.84 35.87 0.77
CA LEU A 138 -20.79 35.05 1.40
C LEU A 138 -21.23 34.46 2.74
N MET A 139 -22.48 34.70 3.14
CA MET A 139 -23.12 34.10 4.31
C MET A 139 -24.41 33.40 3.91
N ARG A 140 -24.69 32.28 4.57
CA ARG A 140 -25.94 31.52 4.45
C ARG A 140 -26.59 31.36 5.81
N LEU A 141 -27.90 31.16 5.79
CA LEU A 141 -28.65 30.77 6.97
C LEU A 141 -28.59 29.24 7.11
N GLU A 142 -28.03 28.77 8.22
CA GLU A 142 -28.04 27.37 8.63
C GLU A 142 -29.09 27.17 9.73
N GLN A 143 -29.97 26.18 9.57
CA GLN A 143 -30.97 25.86 10.59
C GLN A 143 -30.30 25.12 11.76
N ILE A 144 -30.36 25.69 12.95
CA ILE A 144 -29.73 25.12 14.16
C ILE A 144 -30.73 24.31 14.99
N GLY A 145 -32.03 24.51 14.80
CA GLY A 145 -33.05 23.74 15.51
C GLY A 145 -34.43 24.36 15.38
N THR A 146 -35.26 24.14 16.40
CA THR A 146 -36.57 24.78 16.56
C THR A 146 -36.67 25.43 17.93
N VAL A 147 -37.49 26.47 18.06
CA VAL A 147 -37.64 27.26 19.31
C VAL A 147 -38.11 26.38 20.49
N SER A 148 -38.92 25.35 20.21
CA SER A 148 -39.32 24.33 21.19
C SER A 148 -39.59 22.99 20.50
N ALA A 149 -39.70 21.89 21.27
CA ALA A 149 -40.12 20.59 20.72
C ALA A 149 -41.58 20.60 20.24
N THR A 150 -42.40 21.50 20.79
CA THR A 150 -43.82 21.67 20.43
C THR A 150 -44.03 22.75 19.36
N ASP A 151 -43.27 23.85 19.45
CA ASP A 151 -43.25 24.92 18.46
C ASP A 151 -42.09 24.70 17.47
N LYS A 152 -42.43 24.14 16.30
CA LYS A 152 -41.50 23.77 15.23
C LYS A 152 -40.94 24.98 14.45
N THR A 153 -41.12 26.19 14.96
CA THR A 153 -40.55 27.39 14.33
C THR A 153 -39.03 27.23 14.21
N PRO A 154 -38.47 27.22 12.99
CA PRO A 154 -37.05 26.96 12.77
C PRO A 154 -36.20 28.14 13.25
N VAL A 155 -35.13 27.83 13.99
CA VAL A 155 -34.13 28.80 14.41
C VAL A 155 -32.93 28.70 13.47
N TYR A 156 -32.57 29.82 12.86
CA TYR A 156 -31.44 29.91 11.94
C TYR A 156 -30.29 30.69 12.57
N ARG A 157 -29.07 30.37 12.14
CA ARG A 157 -27.87 31.18 12.37
C ARG A 157 -27.21 31.46 11.05
N GLU A 158 -26.57 32.62 10.95
CA GLU A 158 -25.72 32.94 9.82
C GLU A 158 -24.34 32.29 9.96
N VAL A 159 -23.91 31.61 8.89
CA VAL A 159 -22.62 30.95 8.78
C VAL A 159 -22.03 31.28 7.42
N ALA A 160 -20.70 31.32 7.31
CA ALA A 160 -20.03 31.49 6.04
C ALA A 160 -20.52 30.48 4.98
N ALA A 161 -20.78 30.96 3.77
CA ALA A 161 -21.20 30.16 2.63
C ALA A 161 -20.01 29.38 2.06
N ILE A 162 -19.74 28.20 2.65
CA ILE A 162 -18.64 27.31 2.24
C ILE A 162 -19.15 26.37 1.13
N SER A 163 -18.56 26.48 -0.07
CA SER A 163 -18.84 25.58 -1.19
C SER A 163 -18.02 24.28 -1.11
N THR A 164 -16.72 24.39 -0.80
CA THR A 164 -15.80 23.26 -0.64
C THR A 164 -15.00 23.41 0.64
N VAL A 165 -14.80 22.31 1.36
CA VAL A 165 -14.03 22.28 2.60
C VAL A 165 -12.56 22.01 2.28
N ALA A 166 -11.66 22.76 2.92
CA ALA A 166 -10.23 22.47 2.87
C ALA A 166 -9.92 21.27 3.78
N GLU A 167 -9.31 20.23 3.23
CA GLU A 167 -8.97 18.99 3.95
C GLU A 167 -7.53 18.59 3.60
N ASP A 168 -6.82 18.03 4.58
CA ASP A 168 -5.54 17.36 4.36
C ASP A 168 -5.77 15.99 3.70
N ALA A 169 -4.87 15.61 2.80
CA ALA A 169 -4.89 14.29 2.20
C ALA A 169 -4.42 13.23 3.19
N SER A 170 -5.25 12.21 3.41
CA SER A 170 -4.92 11.05 4.25
C SER A 170 -4.58 9.84 3.38
N PHE A 171 -3.41 9.23 3.58
CA PHE A 171 -3.01 8.01 2.88
C PHE A 171 -2.30 7.02 3.81
N THR A 172 -2.19 5.76 3.37
CA THR A 172 -1.49 4.70 4.12
C THR A 172 -0.31 4.19 3.30
N PHE A 173 0.86 4.15 3.90
CA PHE A 173 2.09 3.63 3.30
C PHE A 173 2.82 2.71 4.27
N ASN A 174 3.19 1.50 3.84
CA ASN A 174 3.81 0.46 4.68
C ASN A 174 3.06 0.19 6.00
N GLY A 175 1.72 0.20 5.96
CA GLY A 175 0.87 -0.02 7.14
C GLY A 175 0.80 1.16 8.12
N VAL A 176 1.47 2.28 7.83
CA VAL A 176 1.43 3.51 8.61
C VAL A 176 0.55 4.53 7.89
N ARG A 177 -0.32 5.22 8.63
CA ARG A 177 -1.19 6.27 8.09
C ARG A 177 -0.48 7.62 8.16
N TYR A 178 -0.65 8.45 7.13
CA TYR A 178 -0.03 9.77 7.01
C TYR A 178 -1.10 10.82 6.63
N LEU A 179 -0.88 12.05 7.08
CA LEU A 179 -1.60 13.27 6.66
C LEU A 179 -0.64 14.20 5.93
N SER A 180 -1.03 14.66 4.75
CA SER A 180 -0.26 15.59 3.93
C SER A 180 -1.14 16.79 3.59
N SER A 181 -0.59 18.00 3.75
CA SER A 181 -1.24 19.23 3.27
C SER A 181 -1.15 19.36 1.75
N ASP A 182 -0.26 18.62 1.10
CA ASP A 182 -0.08 18.62 -0.36
C ASP A 182 -0.51 17.27 -0.98
N ASN A 183 -1.07 17.33 -2.18
CA ASN A 183 -1.42 16.17 -3.00
C ASN A 183 -0.20 15.48 -3.63
N ARG A 184 1.00 16.05 -3.55
CA ARG A 184 2.26 15.45 -4.06
C ARG A 184 2.95 14.48 -3.08
N PHE A 185 2.42 14.31 -1.87
CA PHE A 185 2.85 13.34 -0.84
C PHE A 185 4.38 13.23 -0.64
N LYS A 186 5.10 14.35 -0.76
CA LYS A 186 6.55 14.41 -0.57
C LYS A 186 6.89 14.40 0.92
N GLU A 187 6.20 15.24 1.67
CA GLU A 187 6.33 15.35 3.12
C GLU A 187 4.96 15.11 3.73
N ALA A 188 4.88 14.27 4.75
CA ALA A 188 3.64 14.01 5.43
C ALA A 188 3.88 13.78 6.93
N ARG A 189 2.87 14.14 7.71
CA ARG A 189 2.82 13.87 9.14
C ARG A 189 2.38 12.44 9.36
N ARG A 190 3.16 11.65 10.10
CA ARG A 190 2.77 10.31 10.54
C ARG A 190 1.62 10.39 11.55
N ILE A 191 0.60 9.57 11.34
CA ILE A 191 -0.42 9.29 12.36
C ILE A 191 -0.08 7.93 12.98
N PRO A 192 0.24 7.88 14.29
CA PRO A 192 0.50 6.62 14.96
C PRO A 192 -0.72 5.70 14.88
N ALA A 193 -0.48 4.40 14.68
CA ALA A 193 -1.53 3.40 14.63
C ALA A 193 -2.26 3.37 15.98
N SER A 194 -3.58 3.55 15.94
CA SER A 194 -4.50 3.61 17.08
C SER A 194 -4.21 2.51 18.13
N GLY A 195 -3.66 2.92 19.26
CA GLY A 195 -3.46 2.12 20.46
C GLY A 195 -3.50 3.00 21.70
N GLY A 196 -4.67 3.58 22.00
CA GLY A 196 -4.93 4.37 23.21
C GLY A 196 -4.49 5.82 23.11
N SER A 197 -5.46 6.74 23.04
CA SER A 197 -5.30 8.18 22.82
C SER A 197 -4.88 8.54 21.39
N SER A 198 -5.69 9.40 20.76
CA SER A 198 -5.44 10.07 19.50
C SER A 198 -4.21 10.96 19.60
N ASP A 199 -3.02 10.36 19.54
CA ASP A 199 -1.76 11.08 19.66
C ASP A 199 -1.38 11.69 18.31
N TYR A 200 -1.99 12.84 18.00
CA TYR A 200 -1.59 13.70 16.88
C TYR A 200 -0.31 14.50 17.19
N SER A 201 0.52 14.04 18.14
CA SER A 201 1.72 14.73 18.64
C SER A 201 2.87 14.87 17.65
N ALA A 202 2.79 14.19 16.50
CA ALA A 202 3.75 14.39 15.41
C ALA A 202 3.59 15.80 14.81
N SER A 203 4.30 16.78 15.37
CA SER A 203 4.19 18.19 14.99
C SER A 203 5.04 18.59 13.79
N LYS A 204 5.76 17.64 13.16
CA LYS A 204 6.72 17.90 12.09
C LYS A 204 6.40 17.05 10.86
N LEU A 205 6.40 17.72 9.71
CA LEU A 205 6.42 17.06 8.41
C LEU A 205 7.76 16.33 8.25
N ALA A 206 7.70 15.09 7.78
CA ALA A 206 8.87 14.29 7.45
C ALA A 206 8.69 13.72 6.04
N GLN A 207 9.80 13.48 5.35
CA GLN A 207 9.76 12.82 4.06
C GLN A 207 9.16 11.41 4.22
N VAL A 208 8.20 11.07 3.36
CA VAL A 208 7.45 9.82 3.44
C VAL A 208 8.36 8.63 3.13
N GLU A 209 9.13 8.74 2.05
CA GLU A 209 10.22 7.85 1.65
C GLU A 209 11.22 8.60 0.77
N GLU A 210 12.49 8.18 0.81
CA GLU A 210 13.54 8.77 -0.01
C GLU A 210 13.39 8.37 -1.48
N GLY A 211 13.32 9.36 -2.39
CA GLY A 211 13.32 9.13 -3.85
C GLY A 211 11.97 8.77 -4.48
N MET A 212 10.86 8.71 -3.74
CA MET A 212 9.52 8.47 -4.30
C MET A 212 8.55 9.59 -3.93
N TRP A 213 7.70 10.00 -4.89
CA TRP A 213 6.59 10.91 -4.66
C TRP A 213 5.38 10.47 -5.49
N PHE A 214 4.19 10.77 -4.98
CA PHE A 214 2.93 10.38 -5.59
C PHE A 214 2.05 11.62 -5.71
N ASN A 215 1.47 11.84 -6.89
CA ASN A 215 0.58 12.99 -7.11
C ASN A 215 -0.87 12.53 -7.22
N LEU A 216 -1.69 12.92 -6.26
CA LEU A 216 -3.12 12.69 -6.28
C LEU A 216 -3.80 13.64 -7.27
N LYS A 217 -4.26 13.09 -8.40
CA LYS A 217 -4.96 13.85 -9.44
C LYS A 217 -6.47 13.99 -9.20
N HIS A 218 -7.07 13.07 -8.43
CA HIS A 218 -8.51 13.06 -8.16
C HIS A 218 -8.80 12.37 -6.83
N ALA A 219 -9.88 12.76 -6.15
CA ALA A 219 -10.31 12.11 -4.92
C ALA A 219 -10.95 10.74 -5.22
N GLY A 220 -10.53 9.69 -4.51
CA GLY A 220 -11.07 8.34 -4.67
C GLY A 220 -10.31 7.29 -3.87
N SER A 221 -10.95 6.17 -3.57
CA SER A 221 -10.30 5.04 -2.89
C SER A 221 -9.58 4.18 -3.92
N THR A 222 -8.24 4.27 -3.97
CA THR A 222 -7.39 3.38 -4.79
C THR A 222 -6.29 2.80 -3.92
N ALA A 223 -5.96 1.53 -4.13
CA ALA A 223 -4.87 0.85 -3.43
C ALA A 223 -3.77 0.51 -4.43
N ILE A 224 -2.56 1.04 -4.21
CA ILE A 224 -1.37 0.71 -4.99
C ILE A 224 -0.49 -0.21 -4.14
N THR A 225 -0.28 -1.44 -4.59
CA THR A 225 0.65 -2.38 -3.94
C THR A 225 1.95 -2.43 -4.73
N VAL A 226 3.03 -1.84 -4.20
CA VAL A 226 4.37 -1.95 -4.78
C VAL A 226 5.03 -3.22 -4.25
N ARG A 227 5.06 -4.28 -5.06
CA ARG A 227 5.90 -5.45 -4.76
C ARG A 227 7.32 -5.13 -5.23
N HIS A 228 8.32 -5.26 -4.36
CA HIS A 228 9.71 -5.24 -4.79
C HIS A 228 9.94 -6.43 -5.74
N HIS A 229 10.13 -6.15 -7.03
CA HIS A 229 10.41 -7.20 -8.00
C HIS A 229 11.89 -7.53 -7.88
N VAL A 230 12.22 -8.59 -7.14
CA VAL A 230 13.53 -9.24 -7.33
C VAL A 230 13.49 -9.81 -8.75
N ARG A 231 14.27 -9.23 -9.67
CA ARG A 231 14.18 -9.56 -11.11
C ARG A 231 15.13 -10.67 -11.54
N SER A 232 16.23 -10.90 -10.82
CA SER A 232 17.26 -11.87 -11.19
C SER A 232 18.10 -12.31 -9.98
N GLY A 233 19.03 -13.23 -10.23
CA GLY A 233 19.98 -13.73 -9.23
C GLY A 233 19.42 -14.84 -8.36
N THR A 234 20.21 -15.22 -7.35
CA THR A 234 19.92 -16.34 -6.45
C THR A 234 18.63 -16.13 -5.64
N ILE A 235 18.34 -14.88 -5.25
CA ILE A 235 17.13 -14.54 -4.50
C ILE A 235 15.87 -14.78 -5.36
N LYS A 236 15.89 -14.43 -6.65
CA LYS A 236 14.78 -14.71 -7.56
C LYS A 236 14.61 -16.22 -7.76
N ALA A 237 15.70 -16.96 -7.92
CA ALA A 237 15.64 -18.42 -8.05
C ALA A 237 15.03 -19.09 -6.80
N LEU A 238 15.41 -18.63 -5.60
CA LEU A 238 14.85 -19.11 -4.34
C LEU A 238 13.37 -18.74 -4.19
N GLU A 239 12.97 -17.54 -4.60
CA GLU A 239 11.56 -17.13 -4.59
C GLU A 239 10.72 -17.98 -5.56
N GLU A 240 11.18 -18.21 -6.78
CA GLU A 240 10.49 -19.04 -7.75
C GLU A 240 10.38 -20.51 -7.28
N ALA A 241 11.43 -21.03 -6.64
CA ALA A 241 11.40 -22.36 -6.04
C ALA A 241 10.38 -22.43 -4.88
N ARG A 242 10.42 -21.45 -3.96
CA ARG A 242 9.58 -21.40 -2.76
C ARG A 242 8.11 -21.14 -3.07
N ASP A 243 7.81 -20.21 -3.96
CA ASP A 243 6.45 -19.69 -4.18
C ASP A 243 5.80 -20.31 -5.44
N GLY A 244 6.59 -20.79 -6.39
CA GLY A 244 6.11 -21.38 -7.63
C GLY A 244 6.22 -22.91 -7.66
N ILE A 245 7.44 -23.44 -7.59
CA ILE A 245 7.72 -24.85 -7.86
C ILE A 245 7.22 -25.76 -6.72
N ILE A 246 7.64 -25.50 -5.49
CA ILE A 246 7.31 -26.33 -4.33
C ILE A 246 5.79 -26.37 -4.08
N PRO A 247 5.06 -25.23 -4.06
CA PRO A 247 3.61 -25.24 -3.83
C PRO A 247 2.84 -25.96 -4.94
N ASN A 248 3.32 -25.88 -6.19
CA ASN A 248 2.72 -26.63 -7.29
C ASN A 248 2.85 -28.14 -7.10
N LEU A 249 4.05 -28.62 -6.75
CA LEU A 249 4.30 -30.04 -6.48
C LEU A 249 3.51 -30.54 -5.26
N GLN A 250 3.44 -29.74 -4.20
CA GLN A 250 2.59 -30.02 -3.04
C GLN A 250 1.11 -30.11 -3.46
N GLY A 251 0.64 -29.19 -4.31
CA GLY A 251 -0.71 -29.22 -4.88
C GLY A 251 -1.01 -30.49 -5.68
N GLN A 252 -0.07 -30.94 -6.51
CA GLN A 252 -0.21 -32.19 -7.27
C GLN A 252 -0.28 -33.42 -6.36
N LEU A 253 0.57 -33.49 -5.33
CA LEU A 253 0.57 -34.57 -4.35
C LEU A 253 -0.73 -34.57 -3.51
N ASN A 254 -1.20 -33.38 -3.13
CA ASN A 254 -2.47 -33.18 -2.45
C ASN A 254 -3.65 -33.67 -3.31
N ASP A 255 -3.67 -33.34 -4.61
CA ASP A 255 -4.68 -33.80 -5.55
C ASP A 255 -4.72 -35.32 -5.68
N LEU A 256 -3.54 -35.94 -5.79
CA LEU A 256 -3.39 -37.40 -5.82
C LEU A 256 -3.95 -38.03 -4.55
N THR A 257 -3.56 -37.51 -3.38
CA THR A 257 -3.99 -38.03 -2.08
C THR A 257 -5.49 -37.87 -1.87
N TRP A 258 -6.03 -36.70 -2.22
CA TRP A 258 -7.46 -36.42 -2.15
C TRP A 258 -8.28 -37.40 -2.99
N GLY A 259 -7.83 -37.65 -4.23
CA GLY A 259 -8.48 -38.61 -5.10
C GLY A 259 -8.40 -40.05 -4.56
N LEU A 260 -7.21 -40.47 -4.12
CA LEU A 260 -7.00 -41.80 -3.51
C LEU A 260 -7.94 -42.02 -2.32
N VAL A 261 -7.96 -41.10 -1.36
CA VAL A 261 -8.77 -41.21 -0.15
C VAL A 261 -10.26 -41.30 -0.47
N ASN A 262 -10.76 -40.44 -1.35
CA ASN A 262 -12.18 -40.42 -1.69
C ASN A 262 -12.62 -41.69 -2.42
N HIS A 263 -11.84 -42.17 -3.37
CA HIS A 263 -12.19 -43.38 -4.12
C HIS A 263 -12.10 -44.63 -3.25
N VAL A 264 -11.03 -44.79 -2.45
CA VAL A 264 -10.89 -45.93 -1.53
C VAL A 264 -12.02 -45.91 -0.50
N ASN A 265 -12.31 -44.76 0.11
CA ASN A 265 -13.41 -44.63 1.06
C ASN A 265 -14.77 -44.89 0.40
N ALA A 266 -15.00 -44.45 -0.84
CA ALA A 266 -16.25 -44.73 -1.55
C ALA A 266 -16.51 -46.23 -1.71
N TYR A 267 -15.48 -47.01 -2.10
CA TYR A 267 -15.62 -48.47 -2.16
C TYR A 267 -15.82 -49.07 -0.77
N GLN A 268 -15.07 -48.61 0.22
CA GLN A 268 -15.17 -49.08 1.60
C GLN A 268 -16.58 -48.84 2.18
N TYR A 269 -17.17 -47.66 1.96
CA TYR A 269 -18.52 -47.32 2.45
C TYR A 269 -19.59 -48.29 1.94
N SER A 270 -19.41 -48.82 0.72
CA SER A 270 -20.30 -49.82 0.12
C SER A 270 -20.00 -51.28 0.50
N GLY A 271 -18.89 -51.50 1.21
CA GLY A 271 -18.42 -52.82 1.62
C GLY A 271 -18.93 -53.22 3.00
N TYR A 272 -19.02 -54.54 3.22
CA TYR A 272 -19.39 -55.15 4.49
C TYR A 272 -18.17 -55.74 5.18
N GLY A 273 -18.11 -55.60 6.50
CA GLY A 273 -17.11 -56.22 7.35
C GLY A 273 -17.19 -57.76 7.36
N ILE A 274 -16.34 -58.39 8.17
CA ILE A 274 -16.26 -59.86 8.31
C ILE A 274 -16.51 -60.27 9.76
N GLY A 275 -16.86 -61.55 9.99
CA GLY A 275 -17.03 -62.10 11.34
C GLY A 275 -18.24 -61.51 12.07
N GLY A 276 -18.03 -60.97 13.27
CA GLY A 276 -19.08 -60.33 14.08
C GLY A 276 -19.66 -59.06 13.43
N ASP A 277 -18.90 -58.44 12.53
CA ASP A 277 -19.23 -57.18 11.85
C ASP A 277 -19.73 -57.38 10.42
N ILE A 278 -20.24 -58.58 10.13
CA ILE A 278 -20.72 -58.96 8.79
C ILE A 278 -21.90 -58.09 8.29
N THR A 279 -22.59 -57.37 9.18
CA THR A 279 -23.66 -56.43 8.81
C THR A 279 -23.21 -54.96 8.90
N THR A 280 -22.00 -54.70 9.40
CA THR A 280 -21.45 -53.36 9.58
C THR A 280 -20.98 -52.81 8.25
N THR A 281 -21.47 -51.63 7.90
CA THR A 281 -21.11 -50.85 6.71
C THR A 281 -20.92 -49.39 7.10
N GLY A 282 -20.54 -48.52 6.18
CA GLY A 282 -20.50 -47.09 6.49
C GLY A 282 -19.20 -46.63 7.17
N VAL A 283 -18.19 -47.48 7.28
CA VAL A 283 -16.90 -47.14 7.90
C VAL A 283 -15.90 -46.71 6.83
N ALA A 284 -15.27 -45.54 7.00
CA ALA A 284 -14.22 -45.09 6.10
C ALA A 284 -12.90 -45.83 6.36
N PHE A 285 -12.12 -46.12 5.32
CA PHE A 285 -10.80 -46.75 5.45
C PHE A 285 -9.74 -45.72 5.88
N PHE A 286 -9.69 -44.59 5.19
CA PHE A 286 -8.93 -43.41 5.59
C PHE A 286 -9.81 -42.42 6.32
N LYS A 287 -9.24 -41.62 7.23
CA LYS A 287 -9.94 -40.49 7.83
C LYS A 287 -10.42 -39.54 6.72
N PRO A 288 -11.72 -39.20 6.67
CA PRO A 288 -12.23 -38.27 5.66
C PRO A 288 -11.48 -36.92 5.73
N LEU A 289 -11.06 -36.44 4.57
CA LEU A 289 -10.31 -35.19 4.48
C LEU A 289 -11.29 -34.02 4.31
N GLY A 290 -11.17 -32.99 5.17
CA GLY A 290 -12.02 -31.79 5.08
C GLY A 290 -11.59 -30.79 4.01
N THR A 291 -10.32 -30.80 3.61
CA THR A 291 -9.76 -29.82 2.65
C THR A 291 -8.81 -30.47 1.67
N ARG A 292 -8.92 -30.08 0.39
CA ARG A 292 -8.05 -30.57 -0.70
C ARG A 292 -6.60 -30.07 -0.60
N THR A 293 -6.38 -28.85 -0.11
CA THR A 293 -5.06 -28.19 -0.06
C THR A 293 -4.07 -28.75 0.96
N ARG A 294 -4.51 -29.62 1.87
CA ARG A 294 -3.66 -30.27 2.89
C ARG A 294 -3.89 -31.78 2.96
N ALA A 295 -4.38 -32.35 1.86
CA ALA A 295 -4.75 -33.76 1.79
C ALA A 295 -3.57 -34.70 2.09
N ALA A 296 -2.40 -34.44 1.51
CA ALA A 296 -1.19 -35.24 1.71
C ALA A 296 -0.69 -35.22 3.16
N SER A 297 -0.68 -34.04 3.80
CA SER A 297 -0.24 -33.90 5.19
C SER A 297 -1.20 -34.51 6.21
N ASN A 298 -2.48 -34.65 5.85
CA ASN A 298 -3.52 -35.14 6.75
C ASN A 298 -3.91 -36.59 6.47
N LEU A 299 -3.20 -37.28 5.56
CA LEU A 299 -3.46 -38.68 5.23
C LEU A 299 -3.24 -39.55 6.47
N SER A 300 -4.30 -40.24 6.89
CA SER A 300 -4.27 -41.13 8.04
C SER A 300 -5.32 -42.23 7.87
N VAL A 301 -5.02 -43.43 8.36
CA VAL A 301 -5.99 -44.53 8.42
C VAL A 301 -7.00 -44.24 9.53
N ASN A 302 -8.24 -44.68 9.36
CA ASN A 302 -9.27 -44.53 10.37
C ASN A 302 -8.94 -45.38 11.61
N ASP A 303 -8.94 -44.76 12.81
CA ASP A 303 -8.57 -45.43 14.07
C ASP A 303 -9.47 -46.63 14.38
N ALA A 304 -10.75 -46.59 13.97
CA ALA A 304 -11.68 -47.70 14.11
C ALA A 304 -11.21 -48.94 13.31
N VAL A 305 -10.72 -48.75 12.08
CA VAL A 305 -10.21 -49.83 11.22
C VAL A 305 -8.88 -50.37 11.74
N VAL A 306 -8.09 -49.53 12.41
CA VAL A 306 -6.83 -49.96 13.06
C VAL A 306 -7.10 -50.77 14.33
N ALA A 307 -8.12 -50.37 15.09
CA ALA A 307 -8.54 -51.08 16.29
C ALA A 307 -9.20 -52.42 15.97
N ASP A 308 -9.96 -52.49 14.87
CA ASP A 308 -10.61 -53.70 14.40
C ASP A 308 -10.57 -53.84 12.87
N ASN A 309 -9.73 -54.77 12.42
CA ASN A 309 -9.56 -55.09 11.00
C ASN A 309 -10.81 -55.76 10.42
N ALA A 310 -11.73 -56.28 11.25
CA ALA A 310 -12.98 -56.89 10.79
C ALA A 310 -13.93 -55.85 10.16
N LEU A 311 -13.74 -54.56 10.46
CA LEU A 311 -14.45 -53.44 9.85
C LEU A 311 -13.99 -53.12 8.42
N ILE A 312 -13.00 -53.85 7.89
CA ILE A 312 -12.61 -53.71 6.50
C ILE A 312 -13.71 -54.28 5.59
N GLY A 313 -14.34 -53.40 4.80
CA GLY A 313 -15.45 -53.71 3.91
C GLY A 313 -15.07 -54.55 2.70
N ALA A 314 -14.59 -55.79 2.88
CA ALA A 314 -14.09 -56.65 1.80
C ALA A 314 -15.21 -57.30 0.97
N ALA A 315 -16.37 -57.57 1.59
CA ALA A 315 -17.52 -58.20 0.94
C ALA A 315 -18.47 -57.17 0.33
N MET A 316 -19.20 -57.55 -0.72
CA MET A 316 -20.29 -56.73 -1.25
C MET A 316 -21.65 -57.17 -0.67
N GLY A 317 -22.68 -56.36 -0.91
CA GLY A 317 -24.05 -56.76 -0.57
C GLY A 317 -24.49 -57.99 -1.37
N ARG A 318 -25.17 -58.92 -0.71
CA ARG A 318 -25.75 -60.11 -1.34
C ARG A 318 -26.76 -59.68 -2.39
N LYS A 319 -26.68 -60.26 -3.58
CA LYS A 319 -27.65 -60.04 -4.65
C LYS A 319 -28.83 -61.00 -4.52
N ASN A 320 -30.03 -60.52 -4.84
CA ASN A 320 -31.21 -61.38 -4.98
C ASN A 320 -31.17 -62.17 -6.30
N ALA A 321 -32.17 -63.03 -6.54
CA ALA A 321 -32.28 -63.82 -7.77
C ALA A 321 -32.39 -62.97 -9.05
N ALA A 322 -32.78 -61.71 -8.93
CA ALA A 322 -32.82 -60.73 -10.02
C ALA A 322 -31.49 -59.95 -10.21
N GLY A 323 -30.43 -60.29 -9.46
CA GLY A 323 -29.12 -59.65 -9.56
C GLY A 323 -29.01 -58.29 -8.86
N VAL A 324 -30.04 -57.85 -8.13
CA VAL A 324 -30.09 -56.57 -7.42
C VAL A 324 -29.55 -56.76 -6.00
N ALA A 325 -28.68 -55.84 -5.55
CA ALA A 325 -28.14 -55.86 -4.20
C ALA A 325 -29.28 -55.68 -3.16
N VAL A 326 -29.33 -56.58 -2.19
CA VAL A 326 -30.26 -56.49 -1.05
C VAL A 326 -29.61 -55.59 0.01
N SER A 327 -30.31 -54.52 0.40
CA SER A 327 -29.81 -53.58 1.41
C SER A 327 -29.63 -54.28 2.76
N GLY A 328 -28.50 -54.05 3.43
CA GLY A 328 -28.22 -54.56 4.77
C GLY A 328 -27.85 -56.04 4.85
N VAL A 329 -27.68 -56.74 3.71
CA VAL A 329 -27.31 -58.16 3.70
C VAL A 329 -25.96 -58.33 3.04
N SER A 330 -24.97 -58.84 3.79
CA SER A 330 -23.63 -59.14 3.27
C SER A 330 -23.59 -60.39 2.41
N GLY A 331 -22.68 -60.39 1.43
CA GLY A 331 -22.34 -61.54 0.58
C GLY A 331 -21.69 -62.70 1.34
N GLY A 332 -21.24 -62.48 2.57
CA GLY A 332 -20.64 -63.51 3.43
C GLY A 332 -19.13 -63.34 3.62
N SER A 333 -18.55 -64.09 4.57
CA SER A 333 -17.11 -64.05 4.88
C SER A 333 -16.18 -64.56 3.77
N GLY A 334 -16.73 -65.29 2.78
CA GLY A 334 -16.00 -65.74 1.60
C GLY A 334 -16.08 -64.79 0.39
N ASP A 335 -16.84 -63.70 0.47
CA ASP A 335 -16.98 -62.76 -0.64
C ASP A 335 -15.88 -61.70 -0.60
N GLY A 336 -14.94 -61.77 -1.56
CA GLY A 336 -13.87 -60.78 -1.76
C GLY A 336 -14.15 -59.76 -2.86
N SER A 337 -15.40 -59.67 -3.35
CA SER A 337 -15.72 -58.87 -4.54
C SER A 337 -15.44 -57.38 -4.37
N ASN A 338 -15.63 -56.81 -3.17
CA ASN A 338 -15.34 -55.39 -2.95
C ASN A 338 -13.84 -55.14 -2.86
N ALA A 339 -13.09 -56.03 -2.19
CA ALA A 339 -11.64 -56.00 -2.16
C ALA A 339 -11.03 -56.06 -3.58
N LEU A 340 -11.61 -56.88 -4.48
CA LEU A 340 -11.22 -56.92 -5.88
C LEU A 340 -11.49 -55.58 -6.61
N ARG A 341 -12.63 -54.92 -6.34
CA ARG A 341 -12.93 -53.58 -6.89
C ARG A 341 -11.94 -52.53 -6.39
N MET A 342 -11.56 -52.59 -5.11
CA MET A 342 -10.54 -51.72 -4.54
C MET A 342 -9.17 -51.97 -5.18
N ALA A 343 -8.79 -53.23 -5.41
CA ALA A 343 -7.55 -53.56 -6.13
C ALA A 343 -7.56 -53.02 -7.57
N ASN A 344 -8.69 -53.13 -8.27
CA ASN A 344 -8.87 -52.60 -9.63
C ASN A 344 -8.83 -51.07 -9.69
N LEU A 345 -8.92 -50.35 -8.57
CA LEU A 345 -8.76 -48.90 -8.52
C LEU A 345 -7.37 -48.46 -9.01
N ALA A 346 -6.34 -49.28 -8.80
CA ALA A 346 -4.98 -48.99 -9.24
C ALA A 346 -4.88 -48.82 -10.77
N SER A 347 -5.67 -49.59 -11.53
CA SER A 347 -5.74 -49.55 -12.99
C SER A 347 -6.90 -48.71 -13.52
N ALA A 348 -7.85 -48.32 -12.68
CA ALA A 348 -9.00 -47.52 -13.06
C ALA A 348 -8.64 -46.03 -13.29
N ARG A 349 -9.26 -45.42 -14.31
CA ARG A 349 -9.10 -43.99 -14.61
C ARG A 349 -10.08 -43.17 -13.78
N VAL A 350 -9.64 -42.73 -12.61
CA VAL A 350 -10.50 -42.10 -11.61
C VAL A 350 -10.06 -40.68 -11.22
N LEU A 351 -8.90 -40.24 -11.71
CA LEU A 351 -8.33 -38.92 -11.45
C LEU A 351 -8.42 -38.02 -12.69
N LYS A 352 -8.24 -36.71 -12.49
CA LYS A 352 -8.29 -35.67 -13.55
C LYS A 352 -9.55 -35.79 -14.43
N GLY A 353 -10.72 -35.83 -13.80
CA GLY A 353 -12.00 -35.96 -14.51
C GLY A 353 -12.24 -37.33 -15.15
N GLY A 354 -11.55 -38.39 -14.69
CA GLY A 354 -11.72 -39.76 -15.18
C GLY A 354 -10.81 -40.12 -16.36
N THR A 355 -9.74 -39.35 -16.58
CA THR A 355 -8.82 -39.55 -17.72
C THR A 355 -7.55 -40.31 -17.35
N MET A 356 -7.14 -40.26 -16.07
CA MET A 356 -5.87 -40.81 -15.60
C MET A 356 -6.04 -41.78 -14.43
N THR A 357 -5.16 -42.79 -14.39
CA THR A 357 -5.02 -43.69 -13.24
C THR A 357 -4.23 -43.02 -12.12
N ILE A 358 -4.34 -43.55 -10.89
CA ILE A 358 -3.57 -43.07 -9.73
C ILE A 358 -2.07 -43.13 -10.03
N ARG A 359 -1.60 -44.26 -10.56
CA ARG A 359 -0.21 -44.42 -10.99
C ARG A 359 0.17 -43.44 -12.11
N GLY A 360 -0.70 -43.24 -13.10
CA GLY A 360 -0.42 -42.32 -14.21
C GLY A 360 -0.23 -40.88 -13.75
N VAL A 361 -0.98 -40.42 -12.75
CA VAL A 361 -0.79 -39.07 -12.17
C VAL A 361 0.55 -38.98 -11.43
N TYR A 362 0.92 -40.01 -10.67
CA TYR A 362 2.20 -40.05 -9.98
C TYR A 362 3.40 -40.08 -10.95
N ASP A 363 3.34 -40.93 -11.98
CA ASP A 363 4.40 -41.04 -12.98
C ASP A 363 4.54 -39.73 -13.79
N ALA A 364 3.42 -39.05 -14.09
CA ALA A 364 3.43 -37.73 -14.75
C ALA A 364 4.08 -36.65 -13.86
N MET A 365 3.77 -36.63 -12.56
CA MET A 365 4.41 -35.74 -11.60
C MET A 365 5.93 -35.99 -11.52
N LEU A 366 6.35 -37.26 -11.44
CA LEU A 366 7.76 -37.63 -11.41
C LEU A 366 8.49 -37.21 -12.69
N SER A 367 7.89 -37.46 -13.86
CA SER A 367 8.41 -37.04 -15.16
C SER A 367 8.56 -35.53 -15.24
N GLN A 368 7.56 -34.77 -14.76
CA GLN A 368 7.60 -33.32 -14.73
C GLN A 368 8.76 -32.79 -13.84
N VAL A 369 8.97 -33.39 -12.66
CA VAL A 369 10.09 -33.03 -11.78
C VAL A 369 11.43 -33.34 -12.46
N GLY A 370 11.58 -34.54 -13.02
CA GLY A 370 12.80 -34.96 -13.71
C GLY A 370 13.14 -34.06 -14.91
N SER A 371 12.15 -33.76 -15.75
CA SER A 371 12.31 -32.86 -16.89
C SER A 371 12.69 -31.46 -16.44
N LYS A 372 12.01 -30.88 -15.44
CA LYS A 372 12.36 -29.55 -14.91
C LYS A 372 13.76 -29.49 -14.32
N ALA A 373 14.16 -30.52 -13.57
CA ALA A 373 15.51 -30.60 -13.01
C ALA A 373 16.58 -30.70 -14.10
N ALA A 374 16.37 -31.55 -15.11
CA ALA A 374 17.28 -31.67 -16.24
C ALA A 374 17.40 -30.34 -17.02
N HIS A 375 16.28 -29.66 -17.27
CA HIS A 375 16.29 -28.33 -17.91
C HIS A 375 17.02 -27.29 -17.07
N ALA A 376 16.78 -27.23 -15.76
CA ALA A 376 17.46 -26.29 -14.87
C ALA A 376 18.97 -26.55 -14.83
N GLN A 377 19.40 -27.81 -14.80
CA GLN A 377 20.80 -28.18 -14.82
C GLN A 377 21.48 -27.77 -16.13
N LEU A 378 20.85 -28.05 -17.27
CA LEU A 378 21.35 -27.64 -18.59
C LEU A 378 21.50 -26.12 -18.69
N MET A 379 20.50 -25.37 -18.21
CA MET A 379 20.56 -23.91 -18.20
C MET A 379 21.65 -23.39 -17.28
N SER A 380 21.83 -23.97 -16.08
CA SER A 380 22.93 -23.59 -15.18
C SER A 380 24.28 -23.79 -15.84
N THR A 381 24.55 -24.98 -16.39
CA THR A 381 25.82 -25.27 -17.06
C THR A 381 26.06 -24.34 -18.25
N ALA A 382 25.03 -24.04 -19.05
CA ALA A 382 25.15 -23.10 -20.17
C ALA A 382 25.51 -21.67 -19.70
N GLN A 383 24.90 -21.20 -18.60
CA GLN A 383 25.21 -19.89 -18.03
C GLN A 383 26.61 -19.83 -17.41
N ASP A 384 27.04 -20.90 -16.74
CA ASP A 384 28.39 -21.01 -16.17
C ASP A 384 29.45 -20.96 -17.28
N SER A 385 29.25 -21.71 -18.37
CA SER A 385 30.16 -21.67 -19.54
C SER A 385 30.18 -20.29 -20.21
N LEU A 386 29.04 -19.61 -20.31
CA LEU A 386 28.98 -18.25 -20.85
C LEU A 386 29.72 -17.25 -19.95
N ALA A 387 29.54 -17.36 -18.63
CA ALA A 387 30.21 -16.52 -17.66
C ALA A 387 31.74 -16.73 -17.70
N GLU A 388 32.19 -17.97 -17.82
CA GLU A 388 33.60 -18.31 -18.01
C GLU A 388 34.17 -17.69 -19.30
N GLN A 389 33.48 -17.85 -20.43
CA GLN A 389 33.90 -17.26 -21.71
C GLN A 389 34.01 -15.72 -21.64
N ILE A 390 33.04 -15.06 -21.02
CA ILE A 390 33.07 -13.61 -20.82
C ILE A 390 34.21 -13.22 -19.87
N GLY A 391 34.46 -14.01 -18.83
CA GLY A 391 35.58 -13.83 -17.91
C GLY A 391 36.92 -13.85 -18.64
N LEU A 392 37.15 -14.89 -19.45
CA LEU A 392 38.36 -15.03 -20.27
C LEU A 392 38.52 -13.88 -21.28
N GLN A 393 37.43 -13.45 -21.93
CA GLN A 393 37.47 -12.29 -22.83
C GLN A 393 37.82 -11.00 -22.09
N ARG A 394 37.28 -10.81 -20.89
CA ARG A 394 37.59 -9.65 -20.05
C ARG A 394 39.06 -9.67 -19.64
N GLU A 395 39.59 -10.81 -19.24
CA GLU A 395 41.02 -10.97 -18.91
C GLU A 395 41.93 -10.76 -20.12
N ALA A 396 41.51 -11.14 -21.32
CA ALA A 396 42.28 -10.87 -22.54
C ALA A 396 42.37 -9.37 -22.88
N VAL A 397 41.34 -8.58 -22.55
CA VAL A 397 41.29 -7.13 -22.83
C VAL A 397 41.81 -6.27 -21.67
N SER A 398 41.53 -6.67 -20.44
CA SER A 398 41.95 -5.97 -19.21
C SER A 398 43.26 -6.51 -18.65
N GLY A 399 43.78 -7.59 -19.22
CA GLY A 399 45.08 -8.14 -18.89
C GLY A 399 46.16 -7.18 -19.34
N VAL A 400 46.95 -6.70 -18.37
CA VAL A 400 48.11 -5.87 -18.63
C VAL A 400 49.24 -6.79 -19.08
N ASN A 401 49.78 -6.54 -20.27
CA ASN A 401 50.96 -7.23 -20.73
C ASN A 401 52.18 -6.68 -19.98
N LEU A 402 52.73 -7.46 -19.03
CA LEU A 402 53.88 -7.06 -18.21
C LEU A 402 55.09 -6.65 -19.05
N ASP A 403 55.22 -7.20 -20.26
CA ASP A 403 56.31 -6.85 -21.18
C ASP A 403 56.10 -5.47 -21.84
N GLU A 404 54.85 -5.05 -22.10
CA GLU A 404 54.53 -3.70 -22.59
C GLU A 404 54.68 -2.64 -21.50
N GLU A 405 54.19 -2.91 -20.28
CA GLU A 405 54.42 -2.00 -19.14
C GLU A 405 55.90 -1.85 -18.80
N LEU A 406 56.69 -2.93 -18.91
CA LEU A 406 58.14 -2.86 -18.71
C LEU A 406 58.81 -2.00 -19.79
N MET A 407 58.40 -2.14 -21.05
CA MET A 407 58.87 -1.29 -22.15
C MET A 407 58.51 0.19 -21.91
N ASP A 408 57.29 0.48 -21.49
CA ASP A 408 56.85 1.84 -21.19
C ASP A 408 57.60 2.43 -19.98
N MET A 409 57.88 1.62 -18.96
CA MET A 409 58.68 2.02 -17.79
C MET A 409 60.14 2.34 -18.18
N ILE A 410 60.74 1.53 -19.06
CA ILE A 410 62.08 1.81 -19.62
C ILE A 410 62.06 3.13 -20.42
N THR A 411 61.00 3.36 -21.17
CA THR A 411 60.84 4.57 -22.00
C THR A 411 60.68 5.82 -21.12
N LEU A 412 59.86 5.74 -20.07
CA LEU A 412 59.69 6.79 -19.07
C LEU A 412 61.01 7.10 -18.35
N ASN A 413 61.79 6.09 -17.97
CA ASN A 413 63.12 6.29 -17.37
C ASN A 413 64.09 7.01 -18.32
N ARG A 414 64.08 6.67 -19.62
CA ARG A 414 64.88 7.38 -20.62
C ARG A 414 64.43 8.83 -20.79
N CYS A 415 63.12 9.08 -20.85
CA CYS A 415 62.56 10.43 -20.91
C CYS A 415 62.92 11.26 -19.67
N PHE A 416 62.87 10.66 -18.47
CA PHE A 416 63.27 11.33 -17.23
C PHE A 416 64.76 11.68 -17.21
N GLY A 417 65.62 10.77 -17.69
CA GLY A 417 67.05 11.05 -17.87
C GLY A 417 67.32 12.17 -18.88
N ALA A 418 66.54 12.24 -19.97
CA ALA A 418 66.63 13.32 -20.96
C ALA A 418 66.15 14.66 -20.40
N MET A 419 65.04 14.68 -19.67
CA MET A 419 64.51 15.89 -19.00
C MET A 419 65.48 16.41 -17.93
N SER A 420 66.13 15.53 -17.18
CA SER A 420 67.14 15.92 -16.20
C SER A 420 68.31 16.65 -16.86
N ARG A 421 68.80 16.13 -18.00
CA ARG A 421 69.84 16.81 -18.79
C ARG A 421 69.35 18.15 -19.36
N TYR A 422 68.10 18.22 -19.80
CA TYR A 422 67.51 19.48 -20.28
C TYR A 422 67.49 20.54 -19.18
N VAL A 423 67.07 20.19 -17.96
CA VAL A 423 67.10 21.10 -16.80
C VAL A 423 68.53 21.53 -16.49
N THR A 424 69.51 20.61 -16.51
CA THR A 424 70.92 20.98 -16.33
C THR A 424 71.39 21.97 -17.39
N THR A 425 71.04 21.76 -18.67
CA THR A 425 71.42 22.72 -19.72
C THR A 425 70.75 24.09 -19.56
N VAL A 426 69.51 24.14 -19.07
CA VAL A 426 68.83 25.40 -18.76
C VAL A 426 69.49 26.10 -17.57
N ASP A 427 69.90 25.35 -16.54
CA ASP A 427 70.58 25.90 -15.37
C ASP A 427 71.99 26.43 -15.72
N GLU A 428 72.70 25.75 -16.63
CA GLU A 428 73.95 26.24 -17.20
C GLU A 428 73.75 27.53 -18.01
N MET A 429 72.70 27.60 -18.85
CA MET A 429 72.36 28.81 -19.60
C MET A 429 71.98 29.98 -18.67
N LEU A 430 71.21 29.73 -17.61
CA LEU A 430 70.83 30.75 -16.63
C LEU A 430 72.04 31.24 -15.84
N ASN A 431 72.92 30.34 -15.40
CA ASN A 431 74.17 30.71 -14.75
C ASN A 431 75.08 31.54 -15.65
N ALA A 432 75.18 31.20 -16.94
CA ALA A 432 75.93 31.98 -17.91
C ALA A 432 75.33 33.38 -18.10
N ILE A 433 74.00 33.52 -18.09
CA ILE A 433 73.35 34.84 -18.18
C ILE A 433 73.58 35.67 -16.91
N ILE A 434 73.35 35.08 -15.73
CA ILE A 434 73.40 35.78 -14.44
C ILE A 434 74.84 36.18 -14.09
N ASN A 435 75.79 35.25 -14.21
CA ASN A 435 77.17 35.49 -13.80
C ASN A 435 78.05 36.01 -14.95
N GLY A 436 77.67 35.77 -16.22
CA GLY A 436 78.43 36.23 -17.39
C GLY A 436 78.14 37.66 -17.82
N PHE A 437 76.94 38.20 -17.58
CA PHE A 437 76.59 39.59 -17.93
C PHE A 437 76.59 40.57 -16.73
N GLY A 438 76.77 40.09 -15.49
CA GLY A 438 76.70 40.90 -14.26
C GLY A 438 77.99 41.62 -13.82
N LEU A 439 79.10 41.51 -14.56
CA LEU A 439 80.43 42.03 -14.17
C LEU A 439 80.97 43.15 -15.08
N VAL A 440 80.13 44.11 -15.46
CA VAL A 440 80.62 45.39 -16.02
C VAL A 440 80.15 46.52 -15.12
N GLY A 441 80.97 46.84 -14.12
CA GLY A 441 80.68 47.86 -13.12
C GLY A 441 81.60 47.83 -11.92
N ARG A 442 82.92 47.68 -12.12
CA ARG A 442 83.97 48.10 -11.18
C ARG A 442 85.17 48.61 -11.97
#